data_AF-A0A960HLG9-F1
#
_entry.id   AF-A0A960HLG9-F1
#
_cell.length_a   1.000
_cell.length_b   1.000
_cell.length_c   1.000
_cell.angle_alpha   90.00
_cell.angle_beta   90.00
_cell.angle_gamma   90.00
#
_symmetry.space_group_name_H-M   'P 1'
#
loop_
_entity.id
_entity.type
_entity.pdbx_description
1 polymer ?
#
loop_
_entity_poly.entity_id
_entity_poly.type
_entity_poly.pdbx_seq_one_letter_code
_entity_poly.pdbx_strand_id
1 'polypeptide(L)' 'MQRSFDELGTPLREVTFCVLDLETTGGTAADGGITEIGAVRVRGGEQLGTFRTFVNPGHR' A
#
# COMPACT_ATOMS: atom_id res chain seq x y z
N MET A 1 6.00 24.76 -27.77
CA MET A 1 5.04 25.10 -26.71
C MET A 1 5.44 24.31 -25.47
N GLN A 2 5.73 24.98 -24.36
CA GLN A 2 6.02 24.31 -23.09
C GLN A 2 4.68 23.96 -22.44
N ARG A 3 4.50 22.70 -22.01
CA ARG A 3 3.28 22.23 -21.35
C ARG A 3 3.15 22.85 -19.96
N SER A 4 1.94 23.24 -19.56
CA SER A 4 1.67 23.68 -18.18
C SER A 4 1.80 22.49 -17.22
N PHE A 5 2.11 22.75 -15.95
CA PHE A 5 2.02 21.74 -14.89
C PHE A 5 0.59 21.17 -14.74
N ASP A 6 -0.43 21.93 -15.15
CA ASP A 6 -1.84 21.48 -15.15
C ASP A 6 -2.10 20.33 -16.15
N GLU A 7 -1.22 20.15 -17.14
CA GLU A 7 -1.31 19.07 -18.13
C GLU A 7 -0.67 17.75 -17.62
N LEU A 8 -0.07 17.75 -16.42
CA LEU A 8 0.59 16.58 -15.84
C LEU A 8 -0.37 15.62 -15.10
N GLY A 9 -1.68 15.92 -15.12
CA GLY A 9 -2.70 15.13 -14.44
C GLY A 9 -2.87 15.53 -12.98
N THR A 10 -3.25 14.58 -12.11
CA THR A 10 -3.51 14.86 -10.70
C THR A 10 -2.20 15.21 -9.95
N PRO A 11 -2.13 16.36 -9.26
CA PRO A 11 -0.97 16.69 -8.42
C PRO A 11 -0.72 15.62 -7.35
N LEU A 12 0.54 15.23 -7.12
CA LEU A 12 0.89 14.17 -6.16
C LEU A 12 0.33 14.41 -4.75
N ARG A 13 0.26 15.66 -4.29
CA ARG A 13 -0.33 16.01 -2.98
C ARG A 13 -1.84 15.69 -2.90
N GLU A 14 -2.53 15.61 -4.03
CA GLU A 14 -3.96 15.31 -4.13
C GLU A 14 -4.23 13.81 -4.35
N VAL A 15 -3.21 13.02 -4.72
CA VAL A 15 -3.29 11.57 -4.87
C VAL A 15 -3.42 10.90 -3.50
N THR A 16 -4.32 9.91 -3.40
CA THR A 16 -4.40 9.05 -2.23
C THR A 16 -3.54 7.82 -2.44
N PHE A 17 -2.53 7.65 -1.60
CA PHE A 17 -1.69 6.48 -1.58
C PHE A 17 -2.19 5.48 -0.53
N CYS A 18 -2.05 4.20 -0.84
CA CYS A 18 -2.13 3.13 0.15
C CYS A 18 -0.71 2.60 0.32
N VAL A 19 -0.11 2.86 1.48
CA VAL A 19 1.18 2.28 1.86
C VAL A 19 0.88 0.92 2.46
N LEU A 20 1.41 -0.13 1.84
CA LEU A 20 1.18 -1.53 2.23
C LEU A 20 2.45 -2.09 2.85
N ASP A 21 2.28 -2.79 3.96
CA ASP A 21 3.32 -3.58 4.62
C ASP A 21 2.77 -5.00 4.84
N LEU A 22 3.58 -6.01 4.50
CA LEU A 22 3.19 -7.41 4.52
C LEU A 22 4.21 -8.22 5.28
N GLU A 23 3.72 -9.06 6.20
CA GLU A 23 4.51 -10.11 6.81
C GLU A 23 4.16 -11.45 6.19
N THR A 24 5.18 -12.30 6.03
CA THR A 24 5.04 -13.60 5.37
C THR A 24 5.65 -14.71 6.21
N THR A 25 5.32 -15.95 5.88
CA THR A 25 5.99 -17.13 6.44
C THR A 25 7.45 -17.28 5.98
N GLY A 26 7.93 -16.41 5.09
CA GLY A 26 9.21 -16.55 4.39
C GLY A 26 9.14 -17.50 3.19
N GLY A 27 10.24 -17.62 2.45
CA GLY A 27 10.34 -18.47 1.25
C GLY A 27 9.92 -17.76 -0.04
N THR A 28 9.54 -18.54 -1.06
CA THR A 28 9.08 -18.01 -2.35
C THR A 28 7.60 -17.63 -2.27
N ALA A 29 7.12 -16.79 -3.20
CA ALA A 29 5.69 -16.51 -3.31
C ALA A 29 4.83 -17.73 -3.69
N ALA A 30 5.44 -18.80 -4.20
CA ALA A 30 4.72 -20.04 -4.53
C ALA A 30 4.45 -20.90 -3.28
N ASP A 31 5.35 -20.84 -2.30
CA ASP A 31 5.34 -21.75 -1.15
C ASP A 31 5.03 -21.04 0.18
N GLY A 32 5.24 -19.72 0.25
CA GLY A 32 4.97 -18.89 1.42
C GLY A 32 3.57 -18.28 1.42
N GLY A 33 3.07 -17.95 2.60
CA GLY A 33 1.79 -17.28 2.80
C GLY A 33 1.92 -15.96 3.56
N ILE A 34 0.93 -15.08 3.42
CA ILE A 34 0.82 -13.84 4.20
C ILE A 34 0.31 -14.18 5.61
N THR A 35 0.97 -13.65 6.62
CA THR A 35 0.59 -13.81 8.04
C THR A 35 -0.02 -12.53 8.62
N GLU A 36 0.33 -11.37 8.09
CA GLU A 36 -0.22 -10.06 8.49
C GLU A 36 -0.32 -9.12 7.28
N ILE A 37 -1.38 -8.31 7.27
CA ILE A 37 -1.54 -7.18 6.35
C ILE A 37 -1.66 -5.89 7.17
N GLY A 38 -0.70 -4.98 6.97
CA GLY A 38 -0.76 -3.61 7.43
C GLY A 38 -0.96 -2.64 6.26
N ALA A 39 -1.88 -1.69 6.39
CA ALA A 39 -2.06 -0.65 5.38
C ALA A 39 -2.35 0.71 6.00
N VAL A 40 -1.76 1.75 5.40
CA VAL A 40 -1.99 3.15 5.77
C VAL A 40 -2.45 3.92 4.54
N ARG A 41 -3.60 4.58 4.65
CA ARG A 41 -4.09 5.51 3.62
C ARG A 41 -3.49 6.89 3.88
N VAL A 42 -2.83 7.48 2.88
CA VAL A 42 -2.14 8.77 3.00
C VAL A 42 -2.54 9.70 1.85
N ARG A 43 -2.68 11.01 2.10
CA ARG A 43 -2.83 12.04 1.06
C ARG A 43 -2.16 13.32 1.52
N GLY A 44 -1.35 13.93 0.66
CA GLY A 44 -0.70 15.22 0.97
C GLY A 44 0.22 15.20 2.19
N GLY A 45 0.75 14.02 2.57
CA GLY A 45 1.55 13.84 3.79
C GLY A 45 0.74 13.46 5.03
N GLU A 46 -0.59 13.52 4.98
CA GLU A 46 -1.47 13.23 6.11
C GLU A 46 -1.98 11.78 6.08
N GLN A 47 -1.97 11.13 7.24
CA GLN A 47 -2.59 9.81 7.42
C GLN A 47 -4.10 9.95 7.53
N LEU A 48 -4.83 9.35 6.59
CA LEU A 48 -6.29 9.37 6.52
C LEU A 48 -6.94 8.16 7.20
N GLY A 49 -6.19 7.09 7.44
CA GLY A 49 -6.69 5.90 8.10
C GLY A 49 -5.71 4.75 8.06
N THR A 50 -5.96 3.76 8.91
CA THR A 50 -5.15 2.55 9.03
C THR A 50 -6.03 1.31 8.93
N PHE A 51 -5.43 0.23 8.45
CA PHE A 51 -6.00 -1.10 8.45
C PHE A 51 -4.93 -2.08 8.92
N ARG A 52 -5.34 -3.03 9.75
CA ARG A 52 -4.49 -4.12 10.20
C ARG A 52 -5.32 -5.38 10.34
N THR A 53 -4.83 -6.50 9.83
CA THR A 53 -5.38 -7.82 10.14
C THR A 53 -4.30 -8.87 10.15
N PHE A 54 -4.46 -9.83 11.05
CA PHE A 54 -3.77 -11.11 10.94
C PHE A 54 -4.48 -11.99 9.89
N VAL A 55 -3.69 -12.84 9.25
CA VAL A 55 -4.13 -13.79 8.23
C VAL A 55 -3.66 -15.18 8.66
N ASN A 56 -4.52 -16.19 8.54
CA ASN A 56 -4.10 -17.57 8.64
C ASN A 56 -3.66 -18.04 7.24
N PRO A 57 -2.36 -18.29 7.00
CA PRO A 57 -1.86 -18.70 5.68
C PRO A 57 -2.21 -20.14 5.31
N GLY A 58 -2.83 -20.93 6.20
CA GLY A 58 -3.36 -22.25 5.88
C GLY A 58 -2.33 -23.39 5.79
N HIS A 59 -1.14 -23.19 6.36
CA HIS A 59 -0.11 -24.25 6.43
C HIS A 59 -0.37 -25.20 7.62
N ARG A 60 0.03 -26.45 7.46
CA ARG A 60 -0.17 -27.54 8.43
C ARG A 60 1.17 -28.06 8.92
#